data_AF-A0A1W6BYS7-F1
#
_entry.id   AF-A0A1W6BYS7-F1
#
_cell.length_a   1.000
_cell.length_b   1.000
_cell.length_c   1.000
_cell.angle_alpha   90.00
_cell.angle_beta   90.00
_cell.angle_gamma   90.00
#
_symmetry.space_group_name_H-M   'P 1'
#
loop_
_entity.id
_entity.type
_entity.pdbx_description
1 polymer ?
#
loop_
_entity_poly.entity_id
_entity_poly.type
_entity_poly.pdbx_seq_one_letter_code
_entity_poly.pdbx_strand_id
1 'polypeptide(L)'
;MFKKIKYENGKREIYLGGLRIFKYTNQAKFLEYILEKKLFDAYMNFRAEGGGDLKFLLRRSYIHHKYHKIFYDFYLRARNGEKLVFIDGGAHAGVFSDVCLALDGICYAFEPNIYLSAFLKERYKNHKNFIFSDKAISHQNGTMKFYIPEDDFISEGASLIQRDIKEENAYEVTSIDFCEFLREVLTQWNKITLIKLDIEGAEFDVLKALIEQKLYERIEFIMVETHERFFKNPKEKIEKLKQQISQHKIKNIFLDWV
;
A
#
# COMPACT_ATOMS: atom_id res chain seq x y z
N MET A 1 -32.47 -16.19 3.39
CA MET A 1 -33.79 -15.71 3.88
C MET A 1 -33.54 -14.80 5.08
N PHE A 2 -34.02 -13.55 5.03
CA PHE A 2 -33.85 -12.62 6.16
C PHE A 2 -34.94 -12.86 7.21
N LYS A 3 -34.54 -12.93 8.49
CA LYS A 3 -35.47 -13.09 9.63
C LYS A 3 -35.22 -11.97 10.64
N LYS A 4 -36.30 -11.34 11.12
CA LYS A 4 -36.24 -10.32 12.17
C LYS A 4 -36.93 -10.85 13.42
N ILE A 5 -36.26 -10.76 14.56
CA ILE A 5 -36.78 -11.13 15.88
C ILE A 5 -36.97 -9.86 16.71
N LYS A 6 -38.15 -9.72 17.33
CA LYS A 6 -38.47 -8.63 18.25
C LYS A 6 -38.72 -9.22 19.63
N TYR A 7 -38.01 -8.72 20.64
CA TYR A 7 -38.19 -9.09 22.03
C TYR A 7 -39.08 -8.06 22.74
N GLU A 8 -39.75 -8.49 23.81
CA GLU A 8 -40.67 -7.64 24.59
C GLU A 8 -39.96 -6.43 25.22
N ASN A 9 -38.68 -6.58 25.59
CA ASN A 9 -37.85 -5.51 26.14
C ASN A 9 -37.39 -4.45 25.11
N GLY A 10 -37.97 -4.44 23.90
CA GLY A 10 -37.64 -3.49 22.83
C GLY A 10 -36.37 -3.80 22.05
N LYS A 11 -35.64 -4.87 22.41
CA LYS A 11 -34.51 -5.40 21.64
C LYS A 11 -35.00 -6.00 20.33
N ARG A 12 -34.25 -5.80 19.27
CA ARG A 12 -34.47 -6.38 17.95
C ARG A 12 -33.19 -7.01 17.43
N GLU A 13 -33.34 -8.14 16.76
CA GLU A 13 -32.24 -8.84 16.09
C GLU A 13 -32.63 -9.13 14.65
N ILE A 14 -31.65 -9.04 13.73
CA ILE A 14 -31.83 -9.40 12.32
C ILE A 14 -30.89 -10.54 12.00
N TYR A 15 -31.38 -11.52 11.25
CA TYR A 15 -30.69 -12.73 10.85
C TYR A 15 -30.72 -12.89 9.32
N LEU A 16 -29.65 -13.46 8.76
CA LEU A 16 -29.59 -13.99 7.40
C LEU A 16 -29.38 -15.51 7.50
N GLY A 17 -30.42 -16.30 7.21
CA GLY A 17 -30.40 -17.72 7.53
C GLY A 17 -30.35 -17.95 9.04
N GLY A 18 -29.39 -18.75 9.52
CA GLY A 18 -29.16 -19.00 10.96
C GLY A 18 -28.27 -17.98 11.66
N LEU A 19 -27.72 -17.00 10.92
CA LEU A 19 -26.65 -16.12 11.40
C LEU A 19 -27.19 -14.72 11.76
N ARG A 20 -26.86 -14.20 12.94
CA ARG A 20 -27.33 -12.90 13.44
C ARG A 20 -26.45 -11.77 12.89
N ILE A 21 -27.04 -10.88 12.08
CA ILE A 21 -26.35 -9.77 11.40
C ILE A 21 -26.50 -8.42 12.12
N PHE A 22 -27.57 -8.22 12.90
CA PHE A 22 -27.79 -6.97 13.63
C PHE A 22 -28.45 -7.21 14.98
N LYS A 23 -28.15 -6.34 15.96
CA LYS A 23 -28.86 -6.22 17.23
C LYS A 23 -29.02 -4.73 17.55
N TYR A 24 -30.24 -4.29 17.86
CA TYR A 24 -30.52 -2.90 18.21
C TYR A 24 -31.66 -2.80 19.22
N THR A 25 -31.71 -1.73 20.00
CA THR A 25 -32.81 -1.43 20.93
C THR A 25 -33.44 -0.11 20.52
N ASN A 26 -34.75 0.01 20.56
CA ASN A 26 -35.46 1.23 20.13
C ASN A 26 -35.37 2.40 21.15
N GLN A 27 -34.33 2.43 21.98
CA GLN A 27 -34.02 3.55 22.85
C GLN A 27 -32.93 4.38 22.16
N ALA A 28 -33.09 5.70 22.15
CA ALA A 28 -32.35 6.67 21.35
C ALA A 28 -30.83 6.80 21.66
N LYS A 29 -30.19 5.77 22.22
CA LYS A 29 -28.74 5.75 22.50
C LYS A 29 -28.18 4.38 22.14
N PHE A 30 -27.16 4.40 21.29
CA PHE A 30 -26.32 3.29 20.83
C PHE A 30 -26.96 2.29 19.85
N LEU A 31 -26.78 2.59 18.56
CA LEU A 31 -26.69 1.57 17.51
C LEU A 31 -25.32 0.89 17.65
N GLU A 32 -25.24 -0.18 18.43
CA GLU A 32 -24.05 -1.00 18.52
C GLU A 32 -24.00 -1.94 17.30
N TYR A 33 -23.30 -1.51 16.25
CA TYR A 33 -23.05 -2.32 15.06
C TYR A 33 -22.04 -3.41 15.41
N ILE A 34 -22.52 -4.54 15.94
CA ILE A 34 -21.72 -5.75 16.00
C ILE A 34 -21.95 -6.50 14.69
N LEU A 35 -21.19 -6.14 13.66
CA LEU A 35 -20.92 -7.08 12.57
C LEU A 35 -20.09 -8.19 13.23
N GLU A 36 -20.72 -9.33 13.56
CA GLU A 36 -19.98 -10.46 14.13
C GLU A 36 -18.79 -10.73 13.21
N LYS A 37 -17.57 -10.80 13.76
CA LYS A 37 -16.34 -11.02 12.97
C LYS A 37 -16.50 -12.19 12.01
N LYS A 38 -17.20 -13.25 12.44
CA LYS A 38 -17.58 -14.41 11.61
C LYS A 38 -18.39 -14.10 10.37
N LEU A 39 -19.17 -13.02 10.37
CA LEU A 39 -20.04 -12.56 9.29
C LEU A 39 -19.27 -11.71 8.28
N PHE A 40 -18.38 -10.86 8.78
CA PHE A 40 -17.39 -10.19 7.96
C PHE A 40 -16.46 -11.23 7.33
N ASP A 41 -15.90 -12.13 8.12
CA ASP A 41 -15.09 -13.25 7.68
C ASP A 41 -15.85 -14.14 6.70
N ALA A 42 -17.12 -14.48 6.95
CA ALA A 42 -17.94 -15.28 6.01
C ALA A 42 -18.26 -14.51 4.73
N TYR A 43 -18.49 -13.20 4.77
CA TYR A 43 -18.71 -12.37 3.58
C TYR A 43 -17.42 -12.23 2.75
N MET A 44 -16.29 -12.02 3.43
CA MET A 44 -14.96 -11.97 2.83
C MET A 44 -14.59 -13.33 2.24
N ASN A 45 -14.79 -14.43 2.97
CA ASN A 45 -14.57 -15.80 2.52
C ASN A 45 -15.51 -16.17 1.36
N PHE A 46 -16.78 -15.77 1.39
CA PHE A 46 -17.74 -15.99 0.31
C PHE A 46 -17.36 -15.24 -0.98
N ARG A 47 -16.69 -14.09 -0.88
CA ARG A 47 -16.11 -13.39 -2.04
C ARG A 47 -14.71 -13.92 -2.42
N ALA A 48 -14.04 -14.61 -1.52
CA ALA A 48 -12.71 -15.16 -1.71
C ALA A 48 -12.70 -16.53 -2.39
N GLU A 49 -13.86 -17.16 -2.62
CA GLU A 49 -13.95 -18.35 -3.46
C GLU A 49 -13.91 -17.97 -4.96
N GLY A 50 -12.81 -18.33 -5.63
CA GLY A 50 -12.54 -18.03 -7.05
C GLY A 50 -11.80 -16.71 -7.28
N GLY A 51 -11.71 -16.25 -8.54
CA GLY A 51 -11.01 -14.99 -8.93
C GLY A 51 -11.58 -13.69 -8.33
N GLY A 52 -12.51 -13.77 -7.37
CA GLY A 52 -13.10 -12.66 -6.64
C GLY A 52 -12.19 -12.05 -5.56
N ASP A 53 -11.24 -12.82 -5.00
CA ASP A 53 -10.34 -12.35 -3.95
C ASP A 53 -9.35 -11.30 -4.46
N LEU A 54 -8.60 -11.64 -5.52
CA LEU A 54 -7.67 -10.69 -6.15
C LEU A 54 -8.39 -9.43 -6.64
N LYS A 55 -9.58 -9.57 -7.24
CA LYS A 55 -10.38 -8.42 -7.67
C LYS A 55 -10.77 -7.50 -6.50
N PHE A 56 -11.08 -8.08 -5.34
CA PHE A 56 -11.38 -7.31 -4.14
C PHE A 56 -10.12 -6.57 -3.65
N LEU A 57 -8.99 -7.25 -3.56
CA LEU A 57 -7.72 -6.65 -3.14
C LEU A 57 -7.30 -5.50 -4.06
N LEU A 58 -7.37 -5.67 -5.38
CA LEU A 58 -7.04 -4.62 -6.36
C LEU A 58 -7.94 -3.40 -6.26
N ARG A 59 -9.22 -3.57 -5.89
CA ARG A 59 -10.14 -2.46 -5.65
C ARG A 59 -9.86 -1.75 -4.34
N ARG A 60 -9.53 -2.52 -3.29
CA ARG A 60 -9.18 -1.99 -1.98
C ARG A 60 -7.89 -1.18 -2.01
N SER A 61 -6.93 -1.58 -2.85
CA SER A 61 -5.64 -0.90 -3.03
C SER A 61 -5.70 0.32 -3.93
N TYR A 62 -6.89 0.75 -4.36
CA TYR A 62 -7.11 1.90 -5.25
C TYR A 62 -6.32 1.85 -6.58
N ILE A 63 -5.83 0.67 -6.99
CA ILE A 63 -5.14 0.53 -8.28
C ILE A 63 -6.17 0.83 -9.38
N HIS A 64 -5.84 1.78 -10.25
CA HIS A 64 -6.72 2.17 -11.34
C HIS A 64 -7.04 0.96 -12.24
N HIS A 65 -8.32 0.81 -12.61
CA HIS A 65 -8.84 -0.39 -13.28
C HIS A 65 -8.08 -0.79 -14.55
N LYS A 66 -7.52 0.19 -15.28
CA LYS A 66 -6.72 -0.04 -16.49
C LYS A 66 -5.47 -0.91 -16.26
N TYR A 67 -4.94 -0.94 -15.03
CA TYR A 67 -3.79 -1.78 -14.68
C TYR A 67 -4.17 -3.15 -14.14
N HIS A 68 -5.45 -3.42 -13.85
CA HIS A 68 -5.86 -4.69 -13.21
C HIS A 68 -5.41 -5.91 -14.02
N LYS A 69 -5.41 -5.82 -15.36
CA LYS A 69 -4.93 -6.90 -16.24
C LYS A 69 -3.50 -7.34 -15.89
N ILE A 70 -2.60 -6.40 -15.57
CA ILE A 70 -1.20 -6.70 -15.22
C ILE A 70 -1.15 -7.66 -14.02
N PHE A 71 -1.99 -7.43 -13.01
CA PHE A 71 -2.03 -8.27 -11.81
C PHE A 71 -2.66 -9.65 -12.07
N TYR A 72 -3.61 -9.77 -13.00
CA TYR A 72 -4.08 -11.09 -13.45
C TYR A 72 -3.01 -11.83 -14.25
N ASP A 73 -2.21 -11.14 -15.07
CA ASP A 73 -1.08 -11.73 -15.77
C ASP A 73 -0.01 -12.21 -14.75
N PHE A 74 0.25 -11.45 -13.70
CA PHE A 74 1.09 -11.88 -12.56
C PHE A 74 0.53 -13.13 -11.87
N TYR A 75 -0.78 -13.18 -11.61
CA TYR A 75 -1.41 -14.36 -11.02
C TYR A 75 -1.14 -15.61 -11.87
N LEU A 76 -1.34 -15.53 -13.19
CA LEU A 76 -1.04 -16.65 -14.10
C LEU A 76 0.43 -17.06 -14.08
N ARG A 77 1.35 -16.08 -14.11
CA ARG A 77 2.80 -16.31 -14.03
C ARG A 77 3.20 -17.03 -12.74
N ALA A 78 2.67 -16.57 -11.59
CA ALA A 78 2.90 -17.21 -10.30
C ALA A 78 2.38 -18.65 -10.26
N ARG A 79 1.19 -18.92 -10.83
CA ARG A 79 0.64 -20.29 -10.94
C ARG A 79 1.47 -21.19 -11.87
N ASN A 80 2.23 -20.60 -12.79
CA ASN A 80 3.18 -21.31 -13.65
C ASN A 80 4.59 -21.42 -13.04
N GLY A 81 4.75 -21.11 -11.75
CA GLY A 81 6.00 -21.30 -11.01
C GLY A 81 6.99 -20.14 -11.11
N GLU A 82 6.60 -19.02 -11.73
CA GLU A 82 7.45 -17.83 -11.73
C GLU A 82 7.48 -17.17 -10.35
N LYS A 83 8.68 -16.84 -9.86
CA LYS A 83 8.85 -16.06 -8.62
C LYS A 83 8.67 -14.57 -8.91
N LEU A 84 7.67 -13.97 -8.28
CA LEU A 84 7.39 -12.55 -8.40
C LEU A 84 8.01 -11.76 -7.23
N VAL A 85 8.62 -10.62 -7.54
CA VAL A 85 9.30 -9.76 -6.55
C VAL A 85 8.71 -8.37 -6.61
N PHE A 86 8.17 -7.93 -5.48
CA PHE A 86 7.48 -6.66 -5.32
C PHE A 86 8.22 -5.77 -4.32
N ILE A 87 8.18 -4.47 -4.56
CA ILE A 87 8.58 -3.45 -3.60
C ILE A 87 7.36 -2.57 -3.32
N ASP A 88 6.98 -2.47 -2.05
CA ASP A 88 5.91 -1.61 -1.54
C ASP A 88 6.54 -0.44 -0.77
N GLY A 89 6.88 0.63 -1.49
CA GLY A 89 7.37 1.88 -0.93
C GLY A 89 6.21 2.72 -0.43
N GLY A 90 6.12 2.91 0.89
CA GLY A 90 4.94 3.48 1.56
C GLY A 90 3.85 2.44 1.70
N ALA A 91 4.14 1.41 2.49
CA ALA A 91 3.22 0.29 2.68
C ALA A 91 1.94 0.70 3.42
N HIS A 92 1.98 1.79 4.20
CA HIS A 92 0.87 2.34 4.97
C HIS A 92 0.18 1.24 5.80
N ALA A 93 -1.11 0.99 5.59
CA ALA A 93 -1.88 -0.06 6.26
C ALA A 93 -1.70 -1.47 5.63
N GLY A 94 -0.79 -1.64 4.67
CA GLY A 94 -0.42 -2.91 4.05
C GLY A 94 -1.35 -3.34 2.91
N VAL A 95 -2.14 -2.43 2.34
CA VAL A 95 -3.16 -2.79 1.35
C VAL A 95 -2.55 -3.26 0.03
N PHE A 96 -1.47 -2.62 -0.44
CA PHE A 96 -0.75 -3.10 -1.62
C PHE A 96 0.06 -4.36 -1.30
N SER A 97 0.69 -4.42 -0.13
CA SER A 97 1.33 -5.63 0.39
C SER A 97 0.41 -6.85 0.37
N ASP A 98 -0.86 -6.72 0.77
CA ASP A 98 -1.85 -7.81 0.69
C ASP A 98 -2.03 -8.33 -0.75
N VAL A 99 -2.03 -7.44 -1.77
CA VAL A 99 -2.06 -7.82 -3.19
C VAL A 99 -0.82 -8.62 -3.57
N CYS A 100 0.37 -8.16 -3.18
CA CYS A 100 1.64 -8.84 -3.47
C CYS A 100 1.66 -10.27 -2.91
N LEU A 101 1.22 -10.44 -1.67
CA LEU A 101 1.23 -11.73 -0.99
C LEU A 101 0.15 -12.68 -1.54
N ALA A 102 -1.02 -12.16 -1.93
CA ALA A 102 -2.06 -12.95 -2.60
C ALA A 102 -1.62 -13.47 -3.98
N LEU A 103 -0.64 -12.82 -4.60
CA LEU A 103 0.01 -13.27 -5.84
C LEU A 103 1.16 -14.26 -5.59
N ASP A 104 1.33 -14.75 -4.36
CA ASP A 104 2.46 -15.61 -3.94
C ASP A 104 3.82 -14.93 -4.18
N GLY A 105 3.83 -13.60 -4.17
CA GLY A 105 5.00 -12.78 -4.38
C GLY A 105 5.82 -12.57 -3.11
N ILE A 106 7.08 -12.21 -3.32
CA ILE A 106 7.97 -11.70 -2.27
C ILE A 106 7.79 -10.19 -2.23
N CYS A 107 7.42 -9.65 -1.07
CA CYS A 107 7.11 -8.25 -0.89
C CYS A 107 8.14 -7.61 0.05
N TYR A 108 8.94 -6.69 -0.48
CA TYR A 108 9.80 -5.81 0.31
C TYR A 108 9.04 -4.53 0.61
N ALA A 109 8.61 -4.36 1.86
CA ALA A 109 7.73 -3.27 2.28
C ALA A 109 8.44 -2.26 3.18
N PHE A 110 8.18 -0.97 2.95
CA PHE A 110 8.80 0.14 3.67
C PHE A 110 7.72 1.05 4.27
N GLU A 111 7.79 1.30 5.58
CA GLU A 111 6.88 2.20 6.29
C GLU A 111 7.56 2.86 7.51
N PRO A 112 7.96 4.14 7.42
CA PRO A 112 8.62 4.86 8.52
C PRO A 112 7.66 5.37 9.62
N ASN A 113 6.35 5.35 9.39
CA ASN A 113 5.38 5.71 10.42
C ASN A 113 5.39 4.68 11.56
N ILE A 114 5.75 5.10 12.78
CA ILE A 114 5.95 4.19 13.92
C ILE A 114 4.69 3.40 14.29
N TYR A 115 3.50 4.00 14.11
CA TYR A 115 2.22 3.36 14.44
C TYR A 115 1.86 2.30 13.41
N LEU A 116 1.97 2.63 12.12
CA LEU A 116 1.71 1.70 11.02
C LEU A 116 2.76 0.59 10.99
N SER A 117 4.04 0.92 11.22
CA SER A 117 5.13 -0.04 11.35
C SER A 117 4.85 -1.09 12.44
N ALA A 118 4.39 -0.67 13.62
CA ALA A 118 4.01 -1.59 14.69
C ALA A 118 2.87 -2.54 14.25
N PHE A 119 1.85 -2.00 13.57
CA PHE A 119 0.74 -2.80 13.04
C PHE A 119 1.20 -3.80 11.97
N LEU A 120 2.01 -3.36 11.00
CA LEU A 120 2.51 -4.21 9.91
C LEU A 120 3.38 -5.35 10.44
N LYS A 121 4.30 -5.07 11.38
CA LYS A 121 5.14 -6.08 12.02
C LYS A 121 4.30 -7.18 12.67
N GLU A 122 3.27 -6.82 13.43
CA GLU A 122 2.40 -7.80 14.08
C GLU A 122 1.52 -8.56 13.07
N ARG A 123 0.94 -7.86 12.11
CA ARG A 123 0.05 -8.43 11.07
C ARG A 123 0.76 -9.51 10.24
N TYR A 124 2.01 -9.26 9.84
CA TYR A 124 2.75 -10.12 8.93
C TYR A 124 3.85 -10.94 9.60
N LYS A 125 3.92 -11.01 10.94
CA LYS A 125 5.00 -11.68 11.68
C LYS A 125 5.30 -13.13 11.27
N ASN A 126 4.29 -13.85 10.77
CA ASN A 126 4.41 -15.24 10.33
C ASN A 126 4.45 -15.40 8.81
N HIS A 127 4.49 -14.30 8.04
CA HIS A 127 4.46 -14.32 6.60
C HIS A 127 5.87 -14.25 6.01
N LYS A 128 6.48 -15.41 5.73
CA LYS A 128 7.88 -15.51 5.25
C LYS A 128 8.22 -14.70 3.98
N ASN A 129 7.21 -14.42 3.15
CA ASN A 129 7.37 -13.66 1.91
C ASN A 129 7.20 -12.15 2.12
N PHE A 130 6.92 -11.69 3.34
CA PHE A 130 6.84 -10.27 3.69
C PHE A 130 8.14 -9.86 4.39
N ILE A 131 8.93 -9.01 3.73
CA ILE A 131 10.23 -8.54 4.19
C ILE A 131 10.07 -7.06 4.51
N PHE A 132 10.07 -6.73 5.79
CA PHE A 132 9.69 -5.41 6.27
C PHE A 132 10.88 -4.56 6.72
N SER A 133 10.82 -3.26 6.41
CA SER A 133 11.74 -2.24 6.89
C SER A 133 10.95 -1.04 7.40
N ASP A 134 11.24 -0.58 8.60
CA ASP A 134 10.67 0.65 9.19
C ASP A 134 11.46 1.91 8.80
N LYS A 135 12.30 1.81 7.77
CA LYS A 135 13.10 2.92 7.25
C LYS A 135 12.37 3.65 6.13
N ALA A 136 12.61 4.96 6.05
CA ALA A 136 12.15 5.77 4.93
C ALA A 136 12.96 5.47 3.65
N ILE A 137 12.29 5.43 2.51
CA ILE A 137 12.96 5.37 1.21
C ILE A 137 13.45 6.77 0.84
N SER A 138 14.72 6.89 0.45
CA SER A 138 15.33 8.15 0.00
C SER A 138 16.38 7.89 -1.08
N HIS A 139 17.06 8.94 -1.54
CA HIS A 139 18.19 8.87 -2.47
C HIS A 139 19.56 8.73 -1.75
N GLN A 140 19.55 8.67 -0.42
CA GLN A 140 20.75 8.52 0.40
C GLN A 140 20.42 7.90 1.77
N ASN A 141 21.39 7.16 2.32
CA ASN A 141 21.33 6.71 3.71
C ASN A 141 21.46 7.91 4.66
N GLY A 142 20.72 7.90 5.76
CA GLY A 142 20.81 8.99 6.73
C GLY A 142 19.69 9.00 7.76
N THR A 143 19.48 10.17 8.35
CA THR A 143 18.37 10.46 9.23
C THR A 143 17.59 11.64 8.66
N MET A 144 16.26 11.54 8.67
CA MET A 144 15.35 12.56 8.14
C MET A 144 14.26 12.85 9.17
N LYS A 145 13.72 14.07 9.15
CA LYS A 145 12.50 14.39 9.91
C LYS A 145 11.29 13.83 9.17
N PHE A 146 10.45 13.11 9.90
CA PHE A 146 9.17 12.61 9.45
C PHE A 146 8.06 13.35 10.19
N TYR A 147 7.18 14.00 9.43
CA TYR A 147 6.13 14.86 9.95
C TYR A 147 4.80 14.10 9.96
N ILE A 148 4.10 14.11 11.09
CA ILE A 148 2.78 13.49 11.25
C ILE A 148 1.74 14.56 11.65
N PRO A 149 0.54 14.58 11.05
CA PRO A 149 -0.53 15.48 11.51
C PRO A 149 -0.97 15.19 12.96
N GLU A 150 -1.15 16.25 13.76
CA GLU A 150 -1.40 16.19 15.22
C GLU A 150 -2.63 15.34 15.61
N ASP A 151 -3.67 15.36 14.77
CA ASP A 151 -4.94 14.66 15.01
C ASP A 151 -5.15 13.45 14.08
N ASP A 152 -4.15 13.09 13.25
CA ASP A 152 -4.29 12.00 12.29
C ASP A 152 -2.98 11.24 12.03
N PHE A 153 -2.64 10.42 13.02
CA PHE A 153 -1.38 9.68 13.11
C PHE A 153 -1.19 8.58 12.07
N ILE A 154 -2.26 8.17 11.38
CA ILE A 154 -2.26 7.11 10.37
C ILE A 154 -2.75 7.62 9.01
N SER A 155 -2.77 8.93 8.80
CA SER A 155 -3.23 9.57 7.55
C SER A 155 -2.29 9.37 6.37
N GLU A 156 -2.85 9.60 5.18
CA GLU A 156 -2.19 9.99 3.92
C GLU A 156 -1.53 11.40 3.99
N GLY A 157 -1.39 11.96 5.20
CA GLY A 157 -0.84 13.27 5.44
C GLY A 157 0.60 13.25 5.97
N ALA A 158 1.08 12.09 6.41
CA ALA A 158 2.44 11.95 6.93
C ALA A 158 3.47 12.08 5.79
N SER A 159 4.57 12.80 6.01
CA SER A 159 5.50 13.14 4.91
C SER A 159 6.92 13.39 5.40
N LEU A 160 7.90 13.22 4.50
CA LEU A 160 9.30 13.62 4.70
C LEU A 160 9.52 15.12 4.44
N ILE A 161 8.54 15.81 3.85
CA ILE A 161 8.57 17.24 3.57
C ILE A 161 7.75 17.97 4.62
N GLN A 162 8.33 19.01 5.23
CA GLN A 162 7.59 19.90 6.10
C GLN A 162 6.56 20.70 5.28
N ARG A 163 5.28 20.43 5.52
CA ARG A 163 4.14 21.17 4.96
C ARG A 163 3.59 22.14 6.03
N ASP A 164 2.27 22.24 6.16
CA ASP A 164 1.59 22.98 7.23
C ASP A 164 1.62 22.26 8.58
N ILE A 165 2.46 21.24 8.73
CA ILE A 165 2.64 20.49 9.98
C ILE A 165 3.68 21.20 10.83
N LYS A 166 3.31 21.51 12.07
CA LYS A 166 4.24 22.11 13.04
C LYS A 166 5.42 21.18 13.28
N GLU A 167 6.59 21.76 13.49
CA GLU A 167 7.84 21.02 13.72
C GLU A 167 7.80 20.16 14.99
N GLU A 168 6.98 20.53 15.98
CA GLU A 168 6.72 19.74 17.19
C GLU A 168 6.04 18.39 16.91
N ASN A 169 5.39 18.24 15.76
CA ASN A 169 4.73 17.01 15.33
C ASN A 169 5.60 16.21 14.34
N ALA A 170 6.91 16.21 14.56
CA ALA A 170 7.88 15.45 13.78
C ALA A 170 8.80 14.63 14.66
N TYR A 171 9.29 13.51 14.13
CA TYR A 171 10.34 12.71 14.76
C TYR A 171 11.36 12.24 13.72
N GLU A 172 12.52 11.81 14.20
CA GLU A 172 13.60 11.33 13.34
C GLU A 172 13.37 9.88 12.90
N VAL A 173 13.55 9.63 11.61
CA VAL A 173 13.54 8.30 11.01
C VAL A 173 14.83 8.06 10.25
N THR A 174 15.31 6.83 10.26
CA THR A 174 16.42 6.44 9.40
C THR A 174 15.93 6.28 7.96
N SER A 175 16.68 6.82 7.01
CA SER A 175 16.44 6.64 5.58
C SER A 175 17.44 5.66 4.97
N ILE A 176 17.04 5.00 3.88
CA ILE A 176 17.92 4.19 3.04
C ILE A 176 18.14 4.85 1.68
N ASP A 177 19.31 4.62 1.08
CA ASP A 177 19.51 4.81 -0.36
C ASP A 177 18.76 3.71 -1.10
N PHE A 178 17.68 4.09 -1.79
CA PHE A 178 16.86 3.15 -2.53
C PHE A 178 17.62 2.44 -3.65
N CYS A 179 18.52 3.15 -4.34
CA CYS A 179 19.27 2.56 -5.45
C CYS A 179 20.30 1.54 -4.95
N GLU A 180 20.90 1.77 -3.77
CA GLU A 180 21.73 0.79 -3.09
C GLU A 180 20.93 -0.46 -2.72
N PHE A 181 19.79 -0.28 -2.05
CA PHE A 181 18.88 -1.38 -1.72
C PHE A 181 18.44 -2.17 -2.96
N LEU A 182 18.07 -1.49 -4.06
CA LEU A 182 17.67 -2.15 -5.31
C LEU A 182 18.79 -3.02 -5.87
N ARG A 183 20.05 -2.59 -5.80
CA ARG A 183 21.19 -3.41 -6.24
C ARG A 183 21.29 -4.69 -5.43
N GLU A 184 21.16 -4.60 -4.10
CA GLU A 184 21.19 -5.77 -3.22
C GLU A 184 20.07 -6.75 -3.57
N VAL A 185 18.82 -6.26 -3.71
CA VAL A 185 17.69 -7.07 -4.15
C VAL A 185 17.98 -7.72 -5.51
N LEU A 186 18.58 -6.98 -6.45
CA LEU A 186 18.92 -7.49 -7.78
C LEU A 186 20.10 -8.47 -7.81
N THR A 187 20.90 -8.57 -6.74
CA THR A 187 21.86 -9.68 -6.58
C THR A 187 21.16 -10.99 -6.22
N GLN A 188 20.07 -10.91 -5.45
CA GLN A 188 19.27 -12.06 -5.05
C GLN A 188 18.27 -12.47 -6.14
N TRP A 189 17.72 -11.48 -6.85
CA TRP A 189 16.66 -11.66 -7.83
C TRP A 189 17.09 -11.12 -9.19
N ASN A 190 16.97 -11.91 -10.24
CA ASN A 190 17.33 -11.44 -11.59
C ASN A 190 16.45 -10.27 -12.06
N LYS A 191 15.27 -10.04 -11.49
CA LYS A 191 14.38 -8.97 -11.90
C LYS A 191 13.41 -8.62 -10.79
N ILE A 192 12.97 -7.37 -10.76
CA ILE A 192 11.86 -6.93 -9.90
C ILE A 192 10.60 -6.85 -10.75
N THR A 193 9.52 -7.48 -10.29
CA THR A 193 8.23 -7.51 -10.98
C THR A 193 7.53 -6.17 -10.90
N LEU A 194 7.40 -5.57 -9.73
CA LEU A 194 6.75 -4.26 -9.60
C LEU A 194 7.28 -3.49 -8.41
N ILE A 195 7.51 -2.19 -8.60
CA ILE A 195 7.77 -1.23 -7.53
C ILE A 195 6.59 -0.28 -7.45
N LYS A 196 5.96 -0.17 -6.27
CA LYS A 196 5.11 0.95 -5.90
C LYS A 196 5.96 1.97 -5.14
N LEU A 197 5.90 3.23 -5.55
CA LEU A 197 6.49 4.37 -4.84
C LEU A 197 5.42 5.39 -4.52
N ASP A 198 5.16 5.55 -3.24
CA ASP A 198 4.18 6.45 -2.66
C ASP A 198 4.74 6.78 -1.27
N ILE A 199 5.77 7.61 -1.29
CA ILE A 199 6.72 7.79 -0.18
C ILE A 199 6.73 9.24 0.31
N GLU A 200 5.66 9.97 -0.04
CA GLU A 200 5.26 11.24 0.52
C GLU A 200 6.36 12.31 0.46
N GLY A 201 6.99 12.47 -0.72
CA GLY A 201 7.86 13.61 -1.02
C GLY A 201 9.30 13.27 -1.42
N ALA A 202 9.72 12.01 -1.41
CA ALA A 202 11.06 11.61 -1.86
C ALA A 202 11.11 11.08 -3.32
N GLU A 203 9.97 11.00 -4.01
CA GLU A 203 9.81 10.32 -5.30
C GLU A 203 10.70 10.92 -6.39
N PHE A 204 10.77 12.25 -6.49
CA PHE A 204 11.54 12.91 -7.54
C PHE A 204 13.04 12.61 -7.44
N ASP A 205 13.60 12.65 -6.24
CA ASP A 205 15.03 12.42 -6.03
C ASP A 205 15.38 10.93 -6.22
N VAL A 206 14.51 10.05 -5.72
CA VAL A 206 14.61 8.60 -5.91
C VAL A 206 14.53 8.22 -7.39
N LEU A 207 13.54 8.74 -8.13
CA LEU A 207 13.38 8.46 -9.56
C LEU A 207 14.52 9.02 -10.39
N LYS A 208 15.00 10.21 -10.07
CA LYS A 208 16.17 10.79 -10.74
C LYS A 208 17.37 9.85 -10.60
N ALA A 209 17.70 9.41 -9.39
CA ALA A 209 18.80 8.48 -9.13
C ALA A 209 18.60 7.13 -9.84
N LEU A 210 17.38 6.58 -9.79
CA LEU A 210 17.01 5.33 -10.44
C LEU A 210 17.20 5.38 -11.96
N ILE A 211 16.81 6.51 -12.59
CA ILE A 211 16.95 6.74 -14.03
C ILE A 211 18.43 6.92 -14.42
N GLU A 212 19.17 7.77 -13.70
CA GLU A 212 20.60 8.03 -13.97
C GLU A 212 21.44 6.76 -13.88
N GLN A 213 21.08 5.86 -12.97
CA GLN A 213 21.75 4.58 -12.75
C GLN A 213 21.18 3.43 -13.60
N LYS A 214 20.18 3.70 -14.45
CA LYS A 214 19.52 2.74 -15.35
C LYS A 214 18.94 1.49 -14.66
N LEU A 215 18.60 1.59 -13.37
CA LEU A 215 18.05 0.45 -12.62
C LEU A 215 16.67 0.04 -13.13
N TYR A 216 15.93 0.97 -13.76
CA TYR A 216 14.65 0.69 -14.42
C TYR A 216 14.72 -0.44 -15.45
N GLU A 217 15.87 -0.72 -16.06
CA GLU A 217 16.01 -1.77 -17.07
C GLU A 217 15.79 -3.18 -16.51
N ARG A 218 15.94 -3.36 -15.19
CA ARG A 218 15.76 -4.63 -14.47
C ARG A 218 14.48 -4.70 -13.67
N ILE A 219 13.56 -3.76 -13.90
CA ILE A 219 12.25 -3.67 -13.23
C ILE A 219 11.15 -3.74 -14.30
N GLU A 220 10.10 -4.54 -14.11
CA GLU A 220 9.03 -4.62 -15.13
C GLU A 220 8.06 -3.45 -15.08
N PHE A 221 7.67 -3.04 -13.88
CA PHE A 221 6.70 -1.97 -13.66
C PHE A 221 7.14 -1.12 -12.46
N ILE A 222 7.07 0.20 -12.62
CA ILE A 222 7.31 1.19 -11.57
C ILE A 222 6.09 2.09 -11.54
N MET A 223 5.28 1.96 -10.50
CA MET A 223 4.06 2.73 -10.25
C MET A 223 4.35 3.79 -9.19
N VAL A 224 4.13 5.06 -9.51
CA VAL A 224 4.55 6.18 -8.66
C VAL A 224 3.40 7.14 -8.42
N GLU A 225 3.12 7.48 -7.16
CA GLU A 225 2.39 8.70 -6.81
C GLU A 225 3.40 9.81 -6.49
N THR A 226 3.48 10.83 -7.35
CA THR A 226 4.61 11.78 -7.34
C THR A 226 4.52 12.89 -6.29
N HIS A 227 3.37 13.04 -5.61
CA HIS A 227 3.19 14.06 -4.57
C HIS A 227 3.64 15.47 -4.97
N GLU A 228 3.56 15.84 -6.26
CA GLU A 228 4.15 17.07 -6.78
C GLU A 228 3.56 18.32 -6.10
N ARG A 229 2.31 18.21 -5.64
CA ARG A 229 1.57 19.23 -4.88
C ARG A 229 2.27 19.68 -3.60
N PHE A 230 3.21 18.90 -3.07
CA PHE A 230 3.98 19.25 -1.86
C PHE A 230 5.13 20.23 -2.14
N PHE A 231 5.50 20.42 -3.41
CA PHE A 231 6.61 21.29 -3.80
C PHE A 231 6.11 22.68 -4.21
N LYS A 232 6.96 23.70 -4.05
CA LYS A 232 6.65 25.08 -4.48
C LYS A 232 6.45 25.22 -6.00
N ASN A 233 7.09 24.34 -6.78
CA ASN A 233 7.09 24.34 -8.25
C ASN A 233 6.60 22.99 -8.84
N PRO A 234 5.33 22.60 -8.58
CA PRO A 234 4.82 21.26 -8.91
C PRO A 234 4.92 20.95 -10.41
N LYS A 235 4.53 21.92 -11.25
CA LYS A 235 4.56 21.79 -12.71
C LYS A 235 5.97 21.59 -13.27
N GLU A 236 6.95 22.30 -12.72
CA GLU A 236 8.34 22.18 -13.19
C GLU A 236 8.92 20.82 -12.83
N LYS A 237 8.69 20.36 -11.58
CA LYS A 237 9.12 19.04 -11.10
C LYS A 237 8.59 17.90 -11.98
N ILE A 238 7.29 17.90 -12.26
CA ILE A 238 6.67 16.84 -13.06
C ILE A 238 7.12 16.87 -14.54
N GLU A 239 7.22 18.06 -15.14
CA GLU A 239 7.64 18.18 -16.54
C GLU A 239 9.11 17.79 -16.73
N LYS A 240 9.98 18.13 -15.78
CA LYS A 240 11.37 17.66 -15.79
C LYS A 240 11.47 16.13 -15.72
N LEU A 241 10.69 15.50 -14.83
CA LEU A 241 10.66 14.04 -14.73
C LEU A 241 10.16 13.40 -16.03
N LYS A 242 9.06 13.89 -16.61
CA LYS A 242 8.54 13.42 -17.90
C LYS A 242 9.56 13.58 -19.02
N GLN A 243 10.29 14.69 -19.04
CA GLN A 243 11.36 14.92 -20.01
C GLN A 243 12.46 13.86 -19.87
N GLN A 244 12.90 13.55 -18.65
CA GLN A 244 13.90 12.50 -18.41
C GLN A 244 13.43 11.12 -18.87
N ILE A 245 12.17 10.75 -18.56
CA ILE A 245 11.53 9.50 -18.99
C ILE A 245 11.49 9.41 -20.52
N SER A 246 11.07 10.48 -21.20
CA SER A 246 10.99 10.58 -22.65
C SER A 246 12.36 10.48 -23.32
N GLN A 247 13.36 11.23 -22.82
CA GLN A 247 14.74 11.24 -23.35
C GLN A 247 15.37 9.85 -23.32
N HIS A 248 15.14 9.09 -22.26
CA HIS A 248 15.64 7.72 -22.09
C HIS A 248 14.72 6.66 -22.71
N LYS A 249 13.60 7.06 -23.32
CA LYS A 249 12.58 6.17 -23.92
C LYS A 249 12.06 5.10 -22.94
N ILE A 250 11.93 5.47 -21.67
CA ILE A 250 11.49 4.57 -20.60
C ILE A 250 9.99 4.31 -20.73
N LYS A 251 9.59 3.03 -20.65
CA LYS A 251 8.20 2.59 -20.89
C LYS A 251 7.53 1.94 -19.69
N ASN A 252 8.29 1.71 -18.62
CA ASN A 252 7.87 0.97 -17.44
C ASN A 252 7.68 1.85 -16.19
N ILE A 253 7.72 3.18 -16.32
CA ILE A 253 7.38 4.12 -15.24
C ILE A 253 5.98 4.69 -15.51
N PHE A 254 5.08 4.51 -14.57
CA PHE A 254 3.68 4.92 -14.60
C PHE A 254 3.43 5.90 -13.46
N LEU A 255 3.02 7.13 -13.79
CA LEU A 255 2.82 8.24 -12.84
C LEU A 255 1.34 8.46 -12.49
N ASP A 256 0.49 7.52 -12.87
CA ASP A 256 -0.97 7.65 -12.92
C ASP A 256 -1.67 6.33 -12.53
N TRP A 257 -1.11 5.65 -11.52
CA TRP A 257 -1.51 4.30 -11.11
C TRP A 257 -2.72 4.24 -10.17
N VAL A 258 -2.96 5.32 -9.42
CA VAL A 258 -4.17 5.57 -8.60
C VAL A 258 -5.23 6.33 -9.38
#